data_AF-A0A5S3QM52-F1
#
_entry.id   AF-A0A5S3QM52-F1
#
_cell.length_a   1.000
_cell.length_b   1.000
_cell.length_c   1.000
_cell.angle_alpha   90.00
_cell.angle_beta   90.00
_cell.angle_gamma   90.00
#
_symmetry.space_group_name_H-M   'P 1'
#
loop_
_entity.id
_entity.type
_entity.pdbx_description
1 polymer ?
#
loop_
_entity_poly.entity_id
_entity_poly.type
_entity_poly.pdbx_seq_one_letter_code
_entity_poly.pdbx_strand_id
1 'polypeptide(L)'
;MPTQVALSFSGGKDSCLALYYLQQEGIAVKCLLTTAWKHPQTTVAHEEEHSRIHEQAERLGIPVHFIETDFSTYADDFVFHIGEMKRLYGIDGIAFGDIYLDGHREWGETIAERAGVEAVYPLWADASEVAALLRKIVSLGFRAEVIKVDSEKLPQSWVGRELDEAFINDIITYSDVCPMGESGEYHTYVYDGPIFEKGRVD
;
A
#
# COMPACT_ATOMS: atom_id res chain seq x y z
N MET A 1 -8.84 18.47 -5.90
CA MET A 1 -8.63 17.07 -6.32
C MET A 1 -7.39 17.07 -7.17
N PRO A 2 -6.33 16.43 -6.66
CA PRO A 2 -5.04 16.40 -7.33
C PRO A 2 -5.16 15.59 -8.61
N THR A 3 -4.36 15.96 -9.61
CA THR A 3 -4.36 15.31 -10.92
C THR A 3 -3.15 14.41 -11.13
N GLN A 4 -2.09 14.61 -10.35
CA GLN A 4 -0.81 13.92 -10.46
C GLN A 4 -0.28 13.62 -9.06
N VAL A 5 -0.27 12.34 -8.69
CA VAL A 5 0.08 11.95 -7.32
C VAL A 5 1.32 11.07 -7.28
N ALA A 6 2.05 11.14 -6.18
CA ALA A 6 2.82 9.98 -5.72
C ALA A 6 1.90 9.03 -4.95
N LEU A 7 2.24 7.75 -4.87
CA LEU A 7 1.53 6.78 -4.04
C LEU A 7 2.49 6.22 -2.97
N SER A 8 2.11 6.32 -1.70
CA SER A 8 2.72 5.55 -0.63
C SER A 8 2.45 4.07 -0.87
N PHE A 9 3.49 3.31 -1.19
CA PHE A 9 3.38 1.97 -1.76
C PHE A 9 4.19 0.96 -0.95
N SER A 10 3.52 -0.07 -0.45
CA SER A 10 4.15 -1.16 0.33
C SER A 10 4.27 -2.46 -0.45
N GLY A 11 3.69 -2.55 -1.64
CA GLY A 11 3.58 -3.81 -2.39
C GLY A 11 2.44 -4.72 -1.93
N GLY A 12 1.70 -4.32 -0.89
CA GLY A 12 0.55 -5.05 -0.39
C GLY A 12 -0.76 -4.74 -1.08
N LYS A 13 -1.77 -5.55 -0.73
CA LYS A 13 -3.14 -5.48 -1.28
C LYS A 13 -3.76 -4.08 -1.17
N ASP A 14 -3.53 -3.36 -0.08
CA ASP A 14 -4.11 -2.04 0.18
C ASP A 14 -3.54 -1.01 -0.79
N SER A 15 -2.20 -0.88 -0.87
CA SER A 15 -1.55 0.02 -1.82
C SER A 15 -1.86 -0.33 -3.28
N CYS A 16 -2.00 -1.62 -3.62
CA CYS A 16 -2.37 -2.06 -4.97
C CYS A 16 -3.83 -1.74 -5.31
N LEU A 17 -4.76 -1.90 -4.36
CA LEU A 17 -6.16 -1.53 -4.55
C LEU A 17 -6.32 0.00 -4.64
N ALA A 18 -5.56 0.76 -3.84
CA ALA A 18 -5.52 2.22 -3.93
C ALA A 18 -5.01 2.68 -5.31
N LEU A 19 -3.94 2.07 -5.83
CA LEU A 19 -3.46 2.32 -7.18
C LEU A 19 -4.54 2.06 -8.23
N TYR A 20 -5.25 0.93 -8.12
CA TYR A 20 -6.33 0.59 -9.03
C TYR A 20 -7.43 1.66 -9.04
N TYR A 21 -7.89 2.13 -7.87
CA TYR A 21 -8.92 3.17 -7.80
C TYR A 21 -8.46 4.51 -8.35
N LEU A 22 -7.23 4.95 -8.04
CA LEU A 22 -6.66 6.17 -8.62
C LEU A 22 -6.65 6.12 -10.16
N GLN A 23 -6.29 4.98 -10.74
CA GLN A 23 -6.32 4.77 -12.20
C GLN A 23 -7.75 4.82 -12.77
N GLN A 24 -8.74 4.22 -12.08
CA GLN A 24 -10.15 4.29 -12.50
C GLN A 24 -10.71 5.71 -12.45
N GLU A 25 -10.23 6.54 -11.52
CA GLU A 25 -10.61 7.95 -11.39
C GLU A 25 -9.84 8.86 -12.38
N GLY A 26 -8.91 8.31 -13.16
CA GLY A 26 -8.09 9.06 -14.11
C GLY A 26 -7.00 9.92 -13.44
N ILE A 27 -6.67 9.65 -12.18
CA ILE A 27 -5.59 10.32 -11.46
C ILE A 27 -4.26 9.68 -11.86
N ALA A 28 -3.31 10.50 -12.31
CA ALA A 28 -2.02 10.00 -12.78
C ALA A 28 -1.06 9.73 -11.61
N VAL A 29 -0.81 8.45 -11.31
CA VAL A 29 0.24 8.05 -10.35
C VAL A 29 1.60 8.15 -11.04
N LYS A 30 2.42 9.12 -10.64
CA LYS A 30 3.70 9.43 -11.30
C LYS A 30 4.88 8.62 -10.78
N CYS A 31 4.83 8.27 -9.51
CA CYS A 31 5.85 7.49 -8.83
C CYS A 31 5.28 6.79 -7.60
N LEU A 32 5.98 5.74 -7.17
CA LEU A 32 5.75 5.03 -5.93
C LEU A 32 6.77 5.50 -4.89
N LEU A 33 6.34 5.69 -3.65
CA LEU A 33 7.19 5.99 -2.50
C LEU A 33 7.13 4.82 -1.52
N THR A 34 8.26 4.18 -1.25
CA THR A 34 8.35 3.06 -0.32
C THR A 34 9.35 3.37 0.78
N THR A 35 8.94 3.29 2.04
CA THR A 35 9.84 3.51 3.18
C THR A 35 10.65 2.25 3.47
N ALA A 36 11.94 2.44 3.71
CA ALA A 36 12.87 1.37 4.05
C ALA A 36 13.78 1.80 5.21
N TRP A 37 14.08 0.86 6.09
CA TRP A 37 15.06 1.12 7.15
C TRP A 37 16.45 1.26 6.55
N LYS A 38 17.26 2.18 7.09
CA LYS A 38 18.68 2.26 6.72
C LYS A 38 19.40 0.94 6.99
N HIS A 39 19.08 0.30 8.12
CA HIS A 39 19.55 -1.02 8.49
C HIS A 39 18.50 -1.78 9.34
N PRO A 40 18.14 -3.04 9.01
CA PRO A 40 18.42 -3.74 7.76
C PRO A 40 17.68 -3.08 6.57
N GLN A 41 18.22 -3.16 5.35
CA GLN A 41 17.61 -2.55 4.14
C GLN A 41 16.36 -3.30 3.66
N THR A 42 15.34 -3.28 4.49
CA THR A 42 14.02 -3.90 4.27
C THR A 42 12.96 -2.83 4.41
N THR A 43 11.82 -3.04 3.76
CA THR A 43 10.70 -2.10 3.86
C THR A 43 10.18 -2.00 5.30
N VAL A 44 9.80 -0.79 5.71
CA VAL A 44 9.35 -0.53 7.08
C VAL A 44 8.08 -1.30 7.43
N ALA A 45 7.11 -1.29 6.52
CA ALA A 45 5.79 -1.84 6.80
C ALA A 45 5.78 -3.37 6.75
N HIS A 46 6.46 -3.96 5.76
CA HIS A 46 6.27 -5.37 5.39
C HIS A 46 7.53 -6.21 5.56
N GLU A 47 8.68 -5.62 5.88
CA GLU A 47 9.99 -6.28 5.95
C GLU A 47 10.42 -6.94 4.63
N GLU A 48 9.82 -6.52 3.51
CA GLU A 48 10.15 -6.98 2.17
C GLU A 48 11.53 -6.48 1.70
N GLU A 49 12.18 -7.27 0.85
CA GLU A 49 13.40 -6.88 0.16
C GLU A 49 13.12 -5.82 -0.92
N HIS A 50 14.05 -4.88 -1.10
CA HIS A 50 13.92 -3.83 -2.13
C HIS A 50 13.75 -4.42 -3.54
N SER A 51 14.39 -5.56 -3.82
CA SER A 51 14.32 -6.28 -5.10
C SER A 51 12.86 -6.65 -5.47
N ARG A 52 12.06 -7.11 -4.51
CA ARG A 52 10.67 -7.51 -4.73
C ARG A 52 9.76 -6.33 -5.00
N ILE A 53 10.00 -5.19 -4.35
CA ILE A 53 9.28 -3.93 -4.62
C ILE A 53 9.68 -3.36 -5.98
N HIS A 54 10.97 -3.44 -6.34
CA HIS A 54 11.44 -3.05 -7.67
C HIS A 54 10.77 -3.87 -8.78
N GLU A 55 10.66 -5.20 -8.61
CA GLU A 55 9.97 -6.07 -9.57
C GLU A 55 8.49 -5.67 -9.74
N GLN A 56 7.80 -5.36 -8.64
CA GLN A 56 6.42 -4.84 -8.71
C GLN A 56 6.37 -3.52 -9.49
N ALA A 57 7.24 -2.56 -9.14
CA ALA A 57 7.29 -1.26 -9.78
C ALA A 57 7.56 -1.35 -11.30
N GLU A 58 8.47 -2.23 -11.72
CA GLU A 58 8.76 -2.51 -13.13
C GLU A 58 7.54 -3.06 -13.85
N ARG A 59 6.84 -4.04 -13.26
CA ARG A 59 5.64 -4.63 -13.84
C ARG A 59 4.42 -3.70 -13.81
N LEU A 60 4.42 -2.69 -12.94
CA LEU A 60 3.42 -1.62 -12.93
C LEU A 60 3.74 -0.52 -13.95
N GLY A 61 4.97 -0.46 -14.47
CA GLY A 61 5.42 0.63 -15.33
C GLY A 61 5.55 1.98 -14.61
N ILE A 62 5.67 1.98 -13.27
CA ILE A 62 5.72 3.19 -12.44
C ILE A 62 7.05 3.23 -11.68
N PRO A 63 7.83 4.31 -11.74
CA PRO A 63 9.11 4.40 -11.03
C PRO A 63 8.89 4.38 -9.51
N VAL A 64 9.68 3.57 -8.80
CA VAL A 64 9.71 3.54 -7.33
C VAL A 64 10.90 4.32 -6.78
N HIS A 65 10.67 5.09 -5.72
CA HIS A 65 11.70 5.76 -4.93
C HIS A 65 11.65 5.28 -3.49
N PHE A 66 12.79 4.85 -2.99
CA PHE A 66 12.92 4.43 -1.60
C PHE A 66 13.22 5.63 -0.71
N ILE A 67 12.50 5.70 0.41
CA ILE A 67 12.72 6.65 1.49
C ILE A 67 13.51 5.90 2.57
N GLU A 68 14.83 6.04 2.56
CA GLU A 68 15.69 5.46 3.58
C GLU A 68 15.58 6.26 4.88
N THR A 69 15.11 5.62 5.95
CA THR A 69 14.70 6.31 7.17
C THR A 69 15.11 5.58 8.45
N ASP A 70 15.05 6.29 9.57
CA ASP A 70 15.07 5.76 10.94
C ASP A 70 13.78 6.15 11.68
N PHE A 71 13.51 5.53 12.83
CA PHE A 71 12.35 5.87 13.67
C PHE A 71 12.28 7.36 14.02
N SER A 72 13.42 7.99 14.30
CA SER A 72 13.47 9.40 14.72
C SER A 72 13.30 10.40 13.59
N THR A 73 13.47 9.98 12.33
CA THR A 73 13.45 10.87 11.16
C THR A 73 12.30 10.57 10.19
N TYR A 74 11.51 9.53 10.45
CA TYR A 74 10.46 9.02 9.56
C TYR A 74 9.59 10.08 8.89
N ALA A 75 8.99 10.98 9.68
CA ALA A 75 8.12 12.02 9.12
C ALA A 75 8.88 13.07 8.32
N ASP A 76 10.10 13.42 8.73
CA ASP A 76 10.92 14.43 8.06
C ASP A 76 11.48 13.92 6.74
N ASP A 77 11.94 12.67 6.72
CA ASP A 77 12.41 11.98 5.51
C ASP A 77 11.25 11.85 4.50
N PHE A 78 10.04 11.51 4.97
CA PHE A 78 8.87 11.44 4.11
C PHE A 78 8.53 12.79 3.47
N VAL A 79 8.48 13.88 4.26
CA VAL A 79 8.23 15.24 3.77
C VAL A 79 9.28 15.67 2.75
N PHE A 80 10.56 15.40 3.03
CA PHE A 80 11.66 15.70 2.12
C PHE A 80 11.47 15.01 0.76
N HIS A 81 11.19 13.69 0.77
CA HIS A 81 11.02 12.92 -0.46
C HIS A 81 9.77 13.33 -1.25
N ILE A 82 8.64 13.68 -0.60
CA ILE A 82 7.48 14.26 -1.31
C ILE A 82 7.90 15.56 -2.02
N GLY A 83 8.67 16.42 -1.36
CA GLY A 83 9.18 17.66 -1.94
C GLY A 83 10.04 17.42 -3.19
N GLU A 84 10.90 16.40 -3.16
CA GLU A 84 11.69 16.00 -4.32
C GLU A 84 10.80 15.43 -5.44
N MET A 85 9.80 14.62 -5.13
CA MET A 85 8.87 14.10 -6.13
C MET A 85 8.04 15.22 -6.77
N LYS A 86 7.66 16.23 -5.99
CA LYS A 86 7.00 17.43 -6.50
C LYS A 86 7.87 18.17 -7.52
N ARG A 87 9.18 18.28 -7.27
CA ARG A 87 10.12 18.89 -8.23
C ARG A 87 10.36 18.03 -9.48
N LEU A 88 10.49 16.72 -9.31
CA LEU A 88 10.85 15.80 -10.41
C LEU A 88 9.68 15.45 -11.31
N TYR A 89 8.50 15.23 -10.72
CA TYR A 89 7.32 14.71 -11.42
C TYR A 89 6.17 15.71 -11.51
N GLY A 90 6.24 16.84 -10.80
CA GLY A 90 5.17 17.83 -10.78
C GLY A 90 3.93 17.36 -10.04
N ILE A 91 4.08 16.46 -9.06
CA ILE A 91 2.94 15.97 -8.27
C ILE A 91 2.27 17.11 -7.50
N ASP A 92 0.94 17.08 -7.45
CA ASP A 92 0.09 17.96 -6.66
C ASP A 92 -0.57 17.23 -5.47
N GLY A 93 -0.37 15.91 -5.36
CA GLY A 93 -0.82 15.11 -4.23
C GLY A 93 0.05 13.90 -3.87
N ILE A 94 -0.21 13.33 -2.69
CA ILE A 94 0.31 12.05 -2.22
C ILE A 94 -0.88 11.18 -1.79
N ALA A 95 -0.96 9.96 -2.32
CA ALA A 95 -2.01 9.00 -1.99
C ALA A 95 -1.52 7.97 -0.97
N PHE A 96 -2.43 7.51 -0.11
CA PHE A 96 -2.19 6.48 0.89
C PHE A 96 -3.23 5.35 0.79
N GLY A 97 -2.84 4.15 1.21
CA GLY A 97 -3.69 2.96 1.21
C GLY A 97 -4.54 2.78 2.48
N ASP A 98 -4.45 3.69 3.44
CA ASP A 98 -5.18 3.62 4.72
C ASP A 98 -6.70 3.66 4.52
N ILE A 99 -7.43 2.93 5.37
CA ILE A 99 -8.86 2.67 5.21
C ILE A 99 -9.70 3.44 6.23
N TYR A 100 -9.43 3.29 7.53
CA TYR A 100 -10.31 3.85 8.57
C TYR A 100 -9.62 4.29 9.87
N LEU A 101 -8.31 4.14 9.98
CA LEU A 101 -7.59 4.58 11.18
C LEU A 101 -7.32 6.09 11.13
N ASP A 102 -8.08 6.85 11.93
CA ASP A 102 -7.97 8.32 11.98
C ASP A 102 -6.52 8.78 12.26
N GLY A 103 -5.79 8.11 13.15
CA GLY A 103 -4.42 8.47 13.46
C GLY A 103 -3.45 8.35 12.26
N HIS A 104 -3.68 7.38 11.37
CA HIS A 104 -2.88 7.26 10.14
C HIS A 104 -3.23 8.39 9.16
N ARG A 105 -4.51 8.70 9.04
CA ARG A 105 -4.99 9.79 8.18
C ARG A 105 -4.50 11.16 8.64
N GLU A 106 -4.60 11.45 9.94
CA GLU A 106 -4.09 12.69 10.53
C GLU A 106 -2.59 12.84 10.28
N TRP A 107 -1.84 11.75 10.44
CA TRP A 107 -0.41 11.72 10.14
C TRP A 107 -0.13 12.00 8.66
N GLY A 108 -0.81 11.31 7.75
CA GLY A 108 -0.68 11.47 6.30
C GLY A 108 -1.06 12.87 5.81
N GLU A 109 -2.13 13.46 6.38
CA GLU A 109 -2.54 14.84 6.10
C GLU A 109 -1.48 15.84 6.59
N THR A 110 -0.91 15.61 7.77
CA THR A 110 0.17 16.46 8.32
C THR A 110 1.42 16.45 7.44
N ILE A 111 1.86 15.28 6.96
CA ILE A 111 3.05 15.21 6.08
C ILE A 111 2.78 15.84 4.70
N ALA A 112 1.57 15.67 4.16
CA ALA A 112 1.20 16.26 2.87
C ALA A 112 1.15 17.79 2.96
N GLU A 113 0.55 18.33 4.03
CA GLU A 113 0.51 19.77 4.30
C GLU A 113 1.93 20.35 4.40
N ARG A 114 2.80 19.70 5.19
CA ARG A 114 4.20 20.11 5.36
C ARG A 114 4.99 20.13 4.04
N ALA A 115 4.69 19.21 3.12
CA ALA A 115 5.29 19.16 1.78
C ALA A 115 4.57 20.07 0.75
N GLY A 116 3.43 20.66 1.12
CA GLY A 116 2.62 21.53 0.26
C GLY A 116 1.96 20.79 -0.90
N VAL A 117 1.40 19.61 -0.65
CA VAL A 117 0.60 18.81 -1.60
C VAL A 117 -0.71 18.35 -0.94
N GLU A 118 -1.70 17.88 -1.72
CA GLU A 118 -2.96 17.33 -1.18
C GLU A 118 -2.77 15.85 -0.77
N ALA A 119 -3.33 15.45 0.38
CA ALA A 119 -3.42 14.03 0.77
C ALA A 119 -4.65 13.38 0.12
N VAL A 120 -4.50 12.15 -0.37
CA VAL A 120 -5.56 11.37 -1.04
C VAL A 120 -5.70 10.00 -0.38
N TYR A 121 -6.93 9.58 -0.09
CA TYR A 121 -7.22 8.29 0.52
C TYR A 121 -8.28 7.54 -0.31
N PRO A 122 -7.87 6.83 -1.37
CA PRO A 122 -8.80 6.15 -2.28
C PRO A 122 -9.63 5.06 -1.59
N LEU A 123 -9.13 4.51 -0.47
CA LEU A 123 -9.77 3.41 0.26
C LEU A 123 -10.51 3.87 1.51
N TRP A 124 -10.60 5.18 1.78
CA TRP A 124 -11.21 5.68 3.01
C TRP A 124 -12.69 5.26 3.10
N ALA A 125 -13.03 4.48 4.12
CA ALA A 125 -14.35 3.87 4.27
C ALA A 125 -14.67 3.59 5.75
N ASP A 126 -15.93 3.29 6.05
CA ASP A 126 -16.29 2.84 7.39
C ASP A 126 -15.73 1.44 7.67
N ALA A 127 -15.41 1.15 8.93
CA ALA A 127 -14.91 -0.17 9.35
C ALA A 127 -15.87 -1.33 8.98
N SER A 128 -17.18 -1.04 8.85
CA SER A 128 -18.19 -1.99 8.42
C SER A 128 -18.08 -2.40 6.94
N GLU A 129 -17.39 -1.62 6.11
CA GLU A 129 -17.24 -1.82 4.67
C GLU A 129 -15.94 -2.54 4.30
N VAL A 130 -15.04 -2.72 5.25
CA VAL A 130 -13.69 -3.30 5.06
C VAL A 130 -13.74 -4.69 4.43
N ALA A 131 -14.68 -5.54 4.84
CA ALA A 131 -14.85 -6.86 4.26
C ALA A 131 -15.22 -6.80 2.75
N ALA A 132 -15.90 -5.73 2.32
CA ALA A 132 -16.22 -5.52 0.91
C ALA A 132 -14.96 -5.17 0.10
N LEU A 133 -13.99 -4.44 0.68
CA LEU A 133 -12.70 -4.17 0.03
C LEU A 133 -11.89 -5.46 -0.17
N LEU A 134 -11.87 -6.37 0.81
CA LEU A 134 -11.21 -7.66 0.65
C LEU A 134 -11.85 -8.49 -0.48
N ARG A 135 -13.19 -8.55 -0.53
CA ARG A 135 -13.91 -9.19 -1.63
C ARG A 135 -13.63 -8.52 -2.97
N LYS A 136 -13.44 -7.20 -2.98
CA LYS A 136 -13.08 -6.45 -4.18
C LYS A 136 -11.72 -6.91 -4.73
N ILE A 137 -10.71 -7.08 -3.88
CA ILE A 137 -9.38 -7.58 -4.29
C ILE A 137 -9.51 -8.91 -5.03
N VAL A 138 -10.21 -9.88 -4.43
CA VAL A 138 -10.40 -11.22 -5.01
C VAL A 138 -11.22 -11.15 -6.31
N SER A 139 -12.34 -10.42 -6.31
CA SER A 139 -13.21 -10.30 -7.50
C SER A 139 -12.57 -9.57 -8.67
N LEU A 140 -11.65 -8.62 -8.42
CA LEU A 140 -10.87 -7.93 -9.45
C LEU A 140 -9.73 -8.80 -10.02
N GLY A 141 -9.46 -9.96 -9.41
CA GLY A 141 -8.45 -10.90 -9.86
C GLY A 141 -7.02 -10.52 -9.44
N PHE A 142 -6.86 -9.75 -8.37
CA PHE A 142 -5.56 -9.61 -7.73
C PHE A 142 -5.10 -10.96 -7.19
N ARG A 143 -3.81 -11.24 -7.34
CA ARG A 143 -3.15 -12.40 -6.75
C ARG A 143 -2.17 -11.93 -5.70
N ALA A 144 -2.40 -12.41 -4.48
CA ALA A 144 -1.66 -11.95 -3.32
C ALA A 144 -1.52 -13.08 -2.33
N GLU A 145 -0.34 -13.17 -1.72
CA GLU A 145 -0.03 -14.12 -0.65
C GLU A 145 0.13 -13.38 0.68
N VAL A 146 -0.23 -14.03 1.79
CA VAL A 146 0.11 -13.55 3.12
C VAL A 146 1.59 -13.83 3.40
N ILE A 147 2.34 -12.77 3.72
CA ILE A 147 3.79 -12.85 3.97
C ILE A 147 4.13 -12.77 5.46
N LYS A 148 3.25 -12.17 6.27
CA LYS A 148 3.47 -11.93 7.70
C LYS A 148 2.13 -11.88 8.41
N VAL A 149 2.11 -12.38 9.64
CA VAL A 149 0.96 -12.27 10.55
C VAL A 149 1.41 -11.86 11.93
N ASP A 150 0.57 -11.12 12.63
CA ASP A 150 0.66 -10.99 14.08
C ASP A 150 0.21 -12.31 14.72
N SER A 151 1.17 -13.03 15.32
CA SER A 151 0.93 -14.34 15.93
C SER A 151 -0.02 -14.31 17.13
N GLU A 152 -0.26 -13.15 17.74
CA GLU A 152 -1.22 -13.01 18.82
C GLU A 152 -2.67 -12.97 18.29
N LYS A 153 -2.85 -12.58 17.02
CA LYS A 153 -4.16 -12.40 16.39
C LYS A 153 -4.51 -13.51 15.40
N LEU A 154 -3.52 -13.99 14.64
CA LEU A 154 -3.70 -15.01 13.61
C LEU A 154 -2.66 -16.14 13.74
N PRO A 155 -3.05 -17.40 13.51
CA PRO A 155 -2.10 -18.52 13.48
C PRO A 155 -1.03 -18.35 12.40
N GLN A 156 0.21 -18.77 12.69
CA GLN A 156 1.31 -18.75 11.72
C GLN A 156 1.04 -19.56 10.42
N SER A 157 0.11 -20.51 10.46
CA SER A 157 -0.35 -21.25 9.28
C SER A 157 -1.06 -20.39 8.23
N TRP A 158 -1.33 -19.11 8.53
CA TRP A 158 -1.87 -18.16 7.57
C TRP A 158 -0.82 -17.63 6.59
N VAL A 159 0.46 -17.65 6.96
CA VAL A 159 1.56 -17.27 6.05
C VAL A 159 1.60 -18.26 4.88
N GLY A 160 1.73 -17.72 3.66
CA GLY A 160 1.69 -18.45 2.40
C GLY A 160 0.28 -18.76 1.88
N ARG A 161 -0.78 -18.33 2.58
CA ARG A 161 -2.14 -18.43 2.03
C ARG A 161 -2.36 -17.38 0.94
N GLU A 162 -3.00 -17.80 -0.14
CA GLU A 162 -3.52 -16.91 -1.18
C GLU A 162 -4.76 -16.17 -0.68
N LEU A 163 -4.95 -14.94 -1.13
CA LEU A 163 -6.19 -14.18 -0.94
C LEU A 163 -7.23 -14.66 -1.95
N ASP A 164 -7.99 -15.68 -1.58
CA ASP A 164 -9.09 -16.24 -2.36
C ASP A 164 -10.42 -16.27 -1.57
N GLU A 165 -11.46 -16.87 -2.14
CA GLU A 165 -12.76 -17.00 -1.46
C GLU A 165 -12.67 -17.83 -0.17
N ALA A 166 -11.76 -18.80 -0.08
CA ALA A 166 -11.56 -19.58 1.14
C ALA A 166 -10.90 -18.73 2.22
N PHE A 167 -9.91 -17.91 1.87
CA PHE A 167 -9.33 -16.90 2.76
C PHE A 167 -10.40 -15.97 3.33
N ILE A 168 -11.26 -15.43 2.47
CA ILE A 168 -12.35 -14.54 2.90
C ILE A 168 -13.28 -15.24 3.88
N ASN A 169 -13.70 -16.47 3.57
CA ASN A 169 -14.62 -17.21 4.43
C ASN A 169 -14.03 -17.53 5.81
N ASP A 170 -12.72 -17.71 5.90
CA ASP A 170 -12.05 -17.96 7.18
C ASP A 170 -11.84 -16.67 7.96
N ILE A 171 -11.34 -15.60 7.31
CA ILE A 171 -10.91 -14.39 8.04
C ILE A 171 -12.10 -13.66 8.67
N ILE A 172 -13.27 -13.68 8.02
CA ILE A 172 -14.48 -13.06 8.56
C ILE A 172 -15.04 -13.78 9.79
N THR A 173 -14.55 -14.98 10.12
CA THR A 173 -14.93 -15.67 11.37
C THR A 173 -14.21 -15.12 12.60
N TYR A 174 -13.13 -14.37 12.41
CA TYR A 174 -12.38 -13.74 13.48
C TYR A 174 -13.01 -12.38 13.81
N SER A 175 -13.69 -12.27 14.95
CA SER A 175 -14.37 -11.03 15.35
C SER A 175 -13.42 -9.88 15.66
N ASP A 176 -12.20 -10.20 16.10
CA ASP A 176 -11.23 -9.24 16.62
C ASP A 176 -10.09 -8.96 15.63
N VAL A 177 -10.24 -9.43 14.39
CA VAL A 177 -9.26 -9.24 13.30
C VAL A 177 -9.92 -8.47 12.18
N CYS A 178 -9.29 -7.37 11.77
CA CYS A 178 -9.69 -6.65 10.57
C CYS A 178 -9.56 -7.56 9.34
N PRO A 179 -10.61 -7.73 8.51
CA PRO A 179 -10.52 -8.54 7.30
C PRO A 179 -9.46 -8.03 6.32
N MET A 180 -9.16 -6.72 6.32
CA MET A 180 -8.08 -6.13 5.53
C MET A 180 -6.75 -6.01 6.31
N GLY A 181 -6.66 -6.44 7.57
CA GLY A 181 -5.41 -6.37 8.33
C GLY A 181 -4.91 -4.94 8.60
N GLU A 182 -5.82 -3.95 8.61
CA GLU A 182 -5.53 -2.51 8.74
C GLU A 182 -4.69 -2.17 9.99
N SER A 183 -4.84 -2.95 11.08
CA SER A 183 -4.12 -2.76 12.33
C SER A 183 -2.90 -3.67 12.47
N GLY A 184 -2.34 -4.12 11.33
CA GLY A 184 -1.14 -4.94 11.28
C GLY A 184 -1.37 -6.42 11.59
N GLU A 185 -2.60 -6.90 11.53
CA GLU A 185 -2.92 -8.31 11.82
C GLU A 185 -2.26 -9.27 10.83
N TYR A 186 -2.15 -8.84 9.56
CA TYR A 186 -1.39 -9.54 8.54
C TYR A 186 -0.97 -8.61 7.40
N HIS A 187 0.12 -8.97 6.74
CA HIS A 187 0.63 -8.28 5.57
C HIS A 187 0.62 -9.21 4.36
N THR A 188 0.55 -8.60 3.19
CA THR A 188 0.46 -9.33 1.92
C THR A 188 1.49 -8.82 0.94
N TYR A 189 1.85 -9.69 0.00
CA TYR A 189 2.59 -9.34 -1.20
C TYR A 189 1.71 -9.63 -2.42
N VAL A 190 1.49 -8.62 -3.26
CA VAL A 190 0.68 -8.75 -4.48
C VAL A 190 1.60 -9.01 -5.66
N TYR A 191 1.51 -10.19 -6.25
CA TYR A 191 2.39 -10.60 -7.35
C TYR A 191 1.73 -10.59 -8.72
N ASP A 192 0.41 -10.41 -8.82
CA ASP A 192 -0.29 -10.25 -10.09
C ASP A 192 -1.65 -9.58 -9.91
N GLY A 193 -2.29 -9.13 -10.99
CA GLY A 193 -3.58 -8.46 -10.92
C GLY A 193 -3.85 -7.47 -12.06
N PRO A 194 -4.99 -6.78 -12.03
CA PRO A 194 -5.45 -5.93 -13.13
C PRO A 194 -4.57 -4.70 -13.42
N ILE A 195 -3.76 -4.29 -12.45
CA ILE A 195 -2.86 -3.12 -12.55
C ILE A 195 -1.49 -3.45 -13.14
N PHE A 196 -1.10 -4.72 -13.15
CA PHE A 196 0.19 -5.14 -13.68
C PHE A 196 0.09 -5.27 -15.20
N GLU A 197 1.13 -4.82 -15.89
CA GLU A 197 1.26 -5.08 -17.32
C GLU A 197 1.26 -6.60 -17.52
N LYS A 198 0.32 -7.09 -18.34
CA LYS A 198 0.34 -8.48 -18.80
C LYS A 198 1.64 -8.66 -19.56
N GLY A 199 2.52 -9.51 -19.04
CA GLY A 199 3.85 -9.72 -19.59
C GLY A 199 3.81 -9.81 -21.12
N ARG A 200 4.58 -8.96 -21.78
CA ARG A 200 5.22 -9.34 -23.03
C ARG A 200 6.10 -10.54 -22.70
N VAL A 201 5.56 -11.73 -22.91
CA VAL A 201 6.38 -12.91 -23.14
C VAL A 201 6.85 -12.76 -24.59
N ASP A 202 8.03 -12.19 -24.78
CA ASP A 202 8.80 -12.40 -26.02
C ASP A 202 9.44 -13.81 -25.98
#